data_AF-A0ABD4ZCB4-F1
#
_entry.id   AF-A0ABD4ZCB4-F1
#
_cell.length_a   1.000
_cell.length_b   1.000
_cell.length_c   1.000
_cell.angle_alpha   90.00
_cell.angle_beta   90.00
_cell.angle_gamma   90.00
#
_symmetry.space_group_name_H-M   'P 1'
#
loop_
_entity.id
_entity.type
_entity.pdbx_description
1 polymer ?
#
loop_
_entity_poly.entity_id
_entity_poly.type
_entity_poly.pdbx_seq_one_letter_code
_entity_poly.pdbx_strand_id
1 'polypeptide(L)' 'PGPVLVDLPFDVQVAEIEFDPDMYEPLPVYKPAASRMQIEKAVEMLIQAERPVIVAGGGVINADAAVLLQQFAELT' A
#
# COMPACT_ATOMS: atom_id res chain seq x y z
N PRO A 1 0.33 -3.74 5.20
CA PRO A 1 -0.77 -4.59 5.71
C PRO A 1 -0.24 -5.50 6.82
N GLY A 2 -1.00 -5.70 7.89
CA GLY A 2 -0.57 -6.50 9.03
C GLY A 2 -1.77 -7.01 9.83
N PRO A 3 -1.55 -8.02 10.70
CA PRO A 3 -2.63 -8.60 11.49
C PRO A 3 -3.10 -7.63 12.58
N VAL A 4 -4.37 -7.77 12.96
CA VAL A 4 -4.98 -7.10 14.11
C VAL A 4 -5.68 -8.15 14.96
N LEU A 5 -5.53 -8.07 16.28
CA LEU A 5 -6.25 -8.89 17.24
C LEU A 5 -7.22 -7.98 18.00
N VAL A 6 -8.48 -8.42 18.08
CA VAL A 6 -9.52 -7.79 18.89
C VAL A 6 -9.98 -8.82 19.91
N ASP A 7 -9.87 -8.48 21.19
CA ASP A 7 -10.39 -9.31 22.29
C ASP A 7 -11.73 -8.75 22.75
N LEU A 8 -12.69 -9.65 23.01
CA LEU A 8 -14.08 -9.29 23.30
C LEU A 8 -14.52 -9.95 24.62
N PRO A 9 -14.59 -9.19 25.73
CA PRO A 9 -15.15 -9.69 26.99
C PRO A 9 -16.59 -10.18 26.82
N PHE A 10 -16.98 -11.23 27.54
CA PHE A 10 -18.29 -11.86 27.38
C PHE A 10 -19.46 -10.90 27.64
N ASP A 11 -19.34 -10.07 28.68
CA ASP A 11 -20.32 -9.06 29.05
C ASP A 11 -20.47 -7.96 27.97
N VAL A 12 -19.38 -7.59 27.29
CA VAL A 12 -19.41 -6.65 26.17
C VAL A 12 -20.09 -7.25 24.95
N GLN A 13 -19.93 -8.56 24.70
CA GLN A 13 -20.54 -9.24 23.55
C GLN A 13 -22.06 -9.36 23.67
N VAL A 14 -22.59 -9.55 24.88
CA VAL A 14 -24.03 -9.79 25.10
C VAL A 14 -24.81 -8.51 25.41
N ALA A 15 -24.14 -7.36 25.50
CA ALA A 15 -24.79 -6.08 25.72
C ALA A 15 -25.60 -5.64 24.49
N GLU A 16 -26.82 -5.15 24.69
CA GLU A 16 -27.64 -4.60 23.61
C GLU A 16 -27.11 -3.22 23.18
N ILE A 17 -27.07 -2.99 21.87
CA ILE A 17 -26.70 -1.70 21.27
C ILE A 17 -27.71 -1.30 20.20
N GLU A 18 -27.90 0.00 20.03
CA GLU A 18 -28.56 0.54 18.84
C GLU A 18 -27.50 0.70 17.75
N PHE A 19 -27.66 -0.01 16.63
CA PHE A 19 -26.75 0.05 15.49
C PHE A 19 -27.55 0.03 14.19
N ASP A 20 -27.35 1.06 13.37
CA ASP A 20 -27.93 1.16 12.04
C ASP A 20 -26.88 0.74 10.99
N PRO A 21 -27.05 -0.41 10.30
CA PRO A 21 -26.11 -0.85 9.29
C PRO A 21 -26.12 0.02 8.03
N ASP A 22 -27.19 0.76 7.76
CA ASP A 22 -27.30 1.64 6.59
C ASP A 22 -26.42 2.90 6.77
N MET A 23 -26.05 3.21 8.01
CA MET A 23 -25.15 4.31 8.37
C MET A 23 -23.67 3.91 8.41
N TYR A 24 -23.35 2.63 8.15
CA TYR A 24 -21.96 2.17 8.18
C TYR A 24 -21.20 2.61 6.92
N GLU A 25 -20.10 3.32 7.11
CA GLU A 25 -19.15 3.65 6.05
C GLU A 25 -17.74 3.15 6.36
N PRO A 26 -17.08 2.43 5.43
CA PRO A 26 -15.68 2.08 5.57
C PRO A 26 -14.77 3.31 5.61
N LEU A 27 -13.81 3.32 6.52
CA LEU A 27 -12.79 4.38 6.55
C LEU A 27 -11.88 4.31 5.30
N PRO A 28 -11.45 5.46 4.77
CA PRO A 28 -10.52 5.50 3.65
C PRO A 28 -9.16 4.90 4.03
N VAL A 29 -8.59 4.12 3.12
CA VAL A 29 -7.25 3.53 3.32
C VAL A 29 -6.18 4.57 3.02
N TYR A 30 -5.33 4.85 4.01
CA TYR A 30 -4.18 5.72 3.81
C TYR A 30 -3.04 4.99 3.09
N LYS A 31 -2.52 5.60 2.01
CA LYS A 31 -1.32 5.17 1.30
C LYS A 31 -0.41 6.38 1.07
N PRO A 32 0.82 6.43 1.60
CA PRO A 32 1.75 7.51 1.29
C PRO A 32 2.17 7.43 -0.18
N ALA A 33 2.35 8.59 -0.81
CA ALA A 33 2.80 8.70 -2.19
C ALA A 33 4.06 9.57 -2.28
N ALA A 34 5.00 9.17 -3.13
CA ALA A 34 6.16 9.99 -3.45
C ALA A 34 5.73 11.22 -4.26
N SER A 35 6.41 12.35 -4.04
CA SER A 35 6.22 13.53 -4.87
C SER A 35 6.93 13.37 -6.22
N ARG A 36 6.49 14.11 -7.23
CA ARG A 36 7.12 14.12 -8.56
C ARG A 36 8.62 14.40 -8.49
N MET A 37 9.03 15.38 -7.69
CA MET A 37 10.44 15.75 -7.50
C MET A 37 11.29 14.60 -6.93
N GLN A 38 10.73 13.77 -6.05
CA GLN A 38 11.44 12.61 -5.50
C GLN A 38 11.66 11.54 -6.58
N ILE A 39 10.68 11.32 -7.46
CA ILE A 39 10.77 10.37 -8.56
C ILE A 39 11.74 10.84 -9.63
N GLU A 40 11.68 12.12 -10.03
CA GLU A 40 12.61 12.70 -11.02
C GLU A 40 14.07 12.53 -10.59
N LYS A 41 14.37 12.85 -9.32
CA LYS A 41 15.71 12.65 -8.76
C LYS A 41 16.16 11.17 -8.81
N ALA A 42 15.26 10.23 -8.52
CA ALA A 42 15.59 8.80 -8.59
C ALA A 42 15.86 8.33 -10.02
N VAL A 43 15.08 8.82 -10.99
CA VAL A 43 15.27 8.54 -12.42
C VAL A 43 16.60 9.12 -12.91
N GLU A 44 16.96 10.36 -12.53
CA GLU A 44 18.24 10.97 -12.88
C GLU A 44 19.44 10.12 -12.40
N MET A 45 19.37 9.58 -11.18
CA MET A 45 20.39 8.69 -10.65
C MET A 45 20.44 7.34 -11.40
N LEU A 46 19.28 6.81 -11.81
CA LEU A 46 19.19 5.56 -12.55
C LEU A 46 19.82 5.67 -13.94
N ILE A 47 19.52 6.72 -14.70
CA ILE A 47 20.03 6.91 -16.07
C ILE A 47 21.54 7.18 -16.13
N GLN A 48 22.13 7.67 -15.03
CA GLN A 48 23.58 7.91 -14.93
C GLN A 48 24.36 6.63 -14.56
N ALA A 49 23.68 5.55 -14.17
CA ALA A 49 24.32 4.31 -13.78
C ALA A 49 24.79 3.52 -15.02
N GLU A 50 26.01 2.99 -15.00
CA GLU A 50 26.57 2.24 -16.13
C GLU A 50 25.94 0.83 -16.30
N ARG A 51 25.57 0.18 -15.19
CA ARG A 51 25.03 -1.19 -15.16
C ARG A 51 23.97 -1.34 -14.06
N PRO A 52 22.80 -0.69 -14.20
CA PRO A 52 21.77 -0.71 -13.17
C PRO A 52 21.06 -2.08 -13.09
N VAL A 53 20.55 -2.40 -11.90
CA VAL A 53 19.68 -3.54 -11.64
C VAL A 53 18.52 -3.13 -10.74
N ILE A 54 17.31 -3.64 -11.01
CA ILE A 54 16.12 -3.40 -10.18
C ILE A 54 15.89 -4.63 -9.30
N VAL A 55 15.89 -4.45 -7.98
CA VAL A 55 15.53 -5.51 -7.02
C VAL A 55 14.09 -5.29 -6.56
N ALA A 56 13.19 -6.18 -7.00
CA ALA A 56 11.76 -6.08 -6.72
C ALA A 56 11.36 -6.91 -5.48
N GLY A 57 10.87 -6.24 -4.44
CA GLY A 57 10.37 -6.88 -3.22
C GLY A 57 8.85 -7.13 -3.23
N GLY A 58 8.35 -7.84 -2.22
CA GLY A 58 6.92 -8.16 -2.08
C GLY A 58 5.98 -6.95 -1.95
N GLY A 59 6.51 -5.75 -1.70
CA GLY A 59 5.74 -4.50 -1.72
C GLY A 59 5.11 -4.20 -3.08
N VAL A 60 5.75 -4.62 -4.18
CA VAL A 60 5.20 -4.45 -5.54
C VAL A 60 3.93 -5.29 -5.71
N ILE A 61 3.96 -6.54 -5.24
CA ILE A 61 2.81 -7.44 -5.28
C ILE A 61 1.71 -6.97 -4.34
N ASN A 62 2.05 -6.57 -3.10
CA ASN A 62 1.08 -6.02 -2.15
C ASN A 62 0.38 -4.74 -2.65
N ALA A 63 1.02 -3.98 -3.54
CA ALA A 63 0.48 -2.80 -4.17
C ALA A 63 -0.24 -3.09 -5.51
N ASP A 64 -0.30 -4.35 -5.93
CA ASP A 64 -0.83 -4.79 -7.23
C ASP A 64 -0.16 -4.08 -8.43
N ALA A 65 1.15 -3.86 -8.33
CA ALA A 65 1.93 -3.04 -9.27
C ALA A 65 2.85 -3.86 -10.19
N ALA A 66 2.61 -5.18 -10.32
CA ALA A 66 3.51 -6.08 -11.08
C ALA A 66 3.65 -5.67 -12.56
N VAL A 67 2.52 -5.38 -13.22
CA VAL A 67 2.50 -4.96 -14.63
C VAL A 67 3.21 -3.62 -14.83
N LEU A 68 2.98 -2.67 -13.91
CA LEU A 68 3.62 -1.34 -13.96
C LEU A 68 5.14 -1.43 -13.74
N LEU A 69 5.58 -2.31 -12.83
CA LEU A 69 7.01 -2.55 -12.63
C LEU A 69 7.66 -3.12 -13.90
N GLN A 70 7.02 -4.10 -14.54
CA GLN A 70 7.52 -4.67 -15.78
C GLN A 70 7.66 -3.59 -16.85
N GLN A 71 6.61 -2.78 -17.05
CA GLN A 71 6.64 -1.68 -18.01
C GLN A 71 7.77 -0.68 -17.70
N PHE A 72 8.00 -0.34 -16.44
CA PHE A 72 9.10 0.54 -16.05
C PHE A 72 10.47 -0.06 -16.38
N ALA A 73 10.68 -1.34 -16.08
CA ALA A 73 11.93 -2.04 -16.39
C ALA A 73 12.18 -2.20 -17.90
N GLU A 74 11.14 -2.28 -18.73
CA GLU A 74 11.26 -2.39 -20.19
C GLU A 74 11.51 -1.03 -20.87
N LEU A 75 11.11 0.07 -20.26
CA LEU A 75 11.28 1.44 -20.77
C LEU A 75 12.59 2.10 -20.36
N THR A 76 13.30 1.56 -19.37
CA THR A 76 14.55 2.11 -18.82
C THR A 76 15.78 1.43 -19.39
#